data_AF-A0A2P5N9U4-F1
#
_entry.id   AF-A0A2P5N9U4-F1
#
_cell.length_a   1.000
_cell.length_b   1.000
_cell.length_c   1.000
_cell.angle_alpha   90.00
_cell.angle_beta   90.00
_cell.angle_gamma   90.00
#
_symmetry.space_group_name_H-M   'P 1'
#
loop_
_entity.id
_entity.type
_entity.pdbx_description
1 polymer ?
#
loop_
_entity_poly.entity_id
_entity_poly.type
_entity_poly.pdbx_seq_one_letter_code
_entity_poly.pdbx_strand_id
1 'polypeptide(L)'
;MESQFNPVQPRNLHLDFFRGIALMIIFINHMPGNPWFWYTPSQFGLSDAADIFVFISGFTSAIVYGSCFERVGLWLGCVRIMHRCGQIYAAHLASFFFMAAICVLANQLTTEVDYIQRLNTGYFFENTQLALLHIIRLDYVPNYFDILPMYLVLILWVPVIWALSRLHITLALTFSILIYCAAWHYDWELTADPTTGRPWFFNPFNWQLLFFIGFGFGAGWLQIPSSNWGLILLCTLIVMASIPLGHEETYTQNAFWGDLRAGLEPFLNKCHLGPIRCVHFLAVAYLVNHLFKTNPHWLALGLSRWIIKMGRQSLPIFLCGMGLSYIGGIALDWSGFDALSVAMINLAGLGLMLLLAQALTWLDSKPWKLPTNHHRPNPTAQKNLLHKINALAYDWGKQALLIPFLIAFAILPMLLMQTEKTIGTPVPETMVNLPHNEDFQKVNAIVPRPDQSDTVIENQQRL
;
A
#
# COMPACT_ATOMS: atom_id res chain seq x y z
N MET A 1 34.14 -18.08 27.12
CA MET A 1 32.74 -17.80 26.78
C MET A 1 32.71 -17.21 25.38
N GLU A 2 32.57 -18.08 24.38
CA GLU A 2 32.45 -17.68 22.98
C GLU A 2 31.15 -16.90 22.81
N SER A 3 31.23 -15.66 22.32
CA SER A 3 30.05 -14.90 21.95
C SER A 3 29.41 -15.59 20.75
N GLN A 4 28.28 -16.26 20.99
CA GLN A 4 27.36 -16.69 19.94
C GLN A 4 26.88 -15.43 19.21
N PHE A 5 27.62 -15.04 18.17
CA PHE A 5 27.09 -14.17 17.14
C PHE A 5 25.94 -14.94 16.52
N ASN A 6 24.71 -14.65 16.95
CA ASN A 6 23.50 -15.13 16.30
C ASN A 6 23.68 -14.88 14.79
N PRO A 7 23.67 -15.93 13.94
CA PRO A 7 23.74 -15.72 12.51
C PRO A 7 22.58 -14.81 12.13
N VAL A 8 22.88 -13.74 11.38
CA VAL A 8 21.85 -12.88 10.78
C VAL A 8 20.90 -13.83 10.06
N GLN A 9 19.64 -13.91 10.52
CA GLN A 9 18.68 -14.83 9.91
C GLN A 9 18.68 -14.60 8.40
N PRO A 10 18.82 -15.66 7.59
CA PRO A 10 18.87 -15.52 6.14
C PRO A 10 17.57 -14.86 5.65
N ARG A 11 17.72 -13.78 4.87
CA ARG A 11 16.61 -13.01 4.31
C ARG A 11 15.69 -13.93 3.50
N ASN A 12 14.38 -13.84 3.75
CA ASN A 12 13.40 -14.69 3.08
C ASN A 12 13.16 -14.20 1.64
N LEU A 13 13.75 -14.91 0.67
CA LEU A 13 13.68 -14.58 -0.77
C LEU A 13 12.27 -14.68 -1.35
N HIS A 14 11.39 -15.51 -0.78
CA HIS A 14 10.00 -15.64 -1.25
C HIS A 14 9.26 -14.31 -1.09
N LEU A 15 9.44 -13.64 0.05
CA LEU A 15 8.76 -12.37 0.33
C LEU A 15 9.18 -11.28 -0.65
N ASP A 16 10.46 -11.22 -0.99
CA ASP A 16 10.96 -10.28 -1.99
C ASP A 16 10.49 -10.64 -3.40
N PHE A 17 10.43 -11.93 -3.75
CA PHE A 17 9.90 -12.36 -5.05
C PHE A 17 8.43 -11.95 -5.23
N PHE A 18 7.57 -12.26 -4.26
CA PHE A 18 6.13 -11.93 -4.37
C PHE A 18 5.87 -10.43 -4.28
N ARG A 19 6.69 -9.66 -3.56
CA ARG A 19 6.69 -8.19 -3.66
C ARG A 19 7.00 -7.72 -5.07
N GLY A 20 8.01 -8.32 -5.71
CA GLY A 20 8.34 -8.04 -7.10
C GLY A 20 7.16 -8.31 -8.04
N ILE A 21 6.54 -9.49 -7.93
CA ILE A 21 5.35 -9.83 -8.72
C ILE A 21 4.22 -8.82 -8.50
N ALA A 22 3.95 -8.46 -7.24
CA ALA A 22 2.91 -7.48 -6.93
C ALA A 22 3.20 -6.10 -7.54
N LEU A 23 4.47 -5.66 -7.62
CA LEU A 23 4.84 -4.41 -8.30
C LEU A 23 4.55 -4.45 -9.80
N MET A 24 4.81 -5.59 -10.45
CA MET A 24 4.52 -5.77 -11.88
C MET A 24 3.01 -5.71 -12.14
N ILE A 25 2.22 -6.36 -11.29
CA ILE A 25 0.76 -6.34 -11.37
C ILE A 25 0.24 -4.91 -11.14
N ILE A 26 0.76 -4.20 -10.13
CA ILE A 26 0.40 -2.79 -9.88
C ILE A 26 0.68 -1.94 -11.11
N PHE A 27 1.86 -2.08 -11.72
CA PHE A 27 2.22 -1.34 -12.94
C PHE A 27 1.24 -1.60 -14.09
N ILE A 28 0.87 -2.86 -14.34
CA ILE A 28 -0.09 -3.22 -15.38
C ILE A 28 -1.46 -2.62 -15.06
N ASN A 29 -1.90 -2.75 -13.81
CA ASN A 29 -3.26 -2.40 -13.40
C ASN A 29 -3.52 -0.90 -13.28
N HIS A 30 -2.47 -0.11 -13.04
CA HIS A 30 -2.60 1.34 -12.91
C HIS A 30 -2.36 2.08 -14.23
N MET A 31 -2.11 1.35 -15.33
CA MET A 31 -1.84 1.94 -16.64
C MET A 31 -3.19 2.25 -17.29
N PRO A 32 -3.57 3.54 -17.47
CA PRO A 32 -4.87 3.89 -18.00
C PRO A 32 -5.14 3.26 -19.37
N GLY A 33 -6.30 2.64 -19.54
CA GLY A 33 -6.72 2.02 -20.80
C GLY A 33 -5.97 0.74 -21.21
N ASN A 34 -5.10 0.18 -20.36
CA ASN A 34 -4.27 -0.98 -20.69
C ASN A 34 -5.08 -2.29 -20.78
N PRO A 35 -5.17 -2.97 -21.94
CA PRO A 35 -5.91 -4.22 -22.06
C PRO A 35 -5.34 -5.37 -21.21
N TRP A 36 -4.06 -5.34 -20.83
CA TRP A 36 -3.47 -6.36 -19.96
C TRP A 36 -4.06 -6.36 -18.55
N PHE A 37 -4.72 -5.28 -18.13
CA PHE A 37 -5.51 -5.21 -16.90
C PHE A 37 -6.46 -6.39 -16.76
N TRP A 38 -7.17 -6.73 -17.84
CA TRP A 38 -8.14 -7.84 -17.92
C TRP A 38 -7.53 -9.23 -17.70
N TYR A 39 -6.19 -9.32 -17.73
CA TYR A 39 -5.44 -10.57 -17.59
C TYR A 39 -4.69 -10.69 -16.27
N THR A 40 -5.02 -9.84 -15.28
CA THR A 40 -4.35 -9.81 -13.97
C THR A 40 -5.20 -10.43 -12.85
N PRO A 41 -4.59 -10.80 -11.71
CA PRO A 41 -5.32 -11.45 -10.61
C PRO A 41 -6.53 -10.66 -10.07
N SER A 42 -6.57 -9.32 -10.22
CA SER A 42 -7.72 -8.51 -9.85
C SER A 42 -8.99 -8.81 -10.65
N GLN A 43 -8.87 -9.49 -11.79
CA GLN A 43 -9.97 -9.78 -12.72
C GLN A 43 -10.43 -11.24 -12.71
N PHE A 44 -9.69 -12.12 -12.02
CA PHE A 44 -10.02 -13.54 -11.90
C PHE A 44 -10.05 -14.01 -10.45
N GLY A 45 -10.10 -13.08 -9.50
CA GLY A 45 -10.13 -13.40 -8.09
C GLY A 45 -10.58 -12.20 -7.25
N LEU A 46 -10.93 -12.48 -6.00
CA LEU A 46 -11.45 -11.46 -5.09
C LEU A 46 -10.37 -10.62 -4.42
N SER A 47 -9.10 -11.01 -4.54
CA SER A 47 -7.93 -10.34 -3.96
C SER A 47 -6.89 -10.05 -5.04
N ASP A 48 -6.10 -9.00 -4.87
CA ASP A 48 -5.16 -8.52 -5.88
C ASP A 48 -3.77 -8.20 -5.28
N ALA A 49 -2.98 -7.43 -6.03
CA ALA A 49 -1.64 -7.05 -5.62
C ALA A 49 -1.59 -6.26 -4.30
N ALA A 50 -2.64 -5.52 -3.94
CA ALA A 50 -2.71 -4.79 -2.68
C ALA A 50 -2.69 -5.75 -1.49
N ASP A 51 -3.46 -6.84 -1.54
CA ASP A 51 -3.51 -7.86 -0.48
C ASP A 51 -2.13 -8.52 -0.28
N ILE A 52 -1.46 -8.87 -1.39
CA ILE A 52 -0.09 -9.41 -1.37
C ILE A 52 0.85 -8.44 -0.67
N PHE A 53 0.79 -7.16 -1.07
CA PHE A 53 1.64 -6.12 -0.52
C PHE A 53 1.41 -5.90 0.98
N VAL A 54 0.16 -5.81 1.41
CA VAL A 54 -0.22 -5.51 2.80
C VAL A 54 0.18 -6.66 3.71
N PHE A 55 -0.16 -7.90 3.32
CA PHE A 55 0.20 -9.09 4.07
C PHE A 55 1.72 -9.23 4.22
N ILE A 56 2.50 -9.12 3.14
CA ILE A 56 3.96 -9.24 3.20
C ILE A 56 4.56 -8.09 4.00
N SER A 57 4.02 -6.88 3.91
CA SER A 57 4.46 -5.74 4.72
C SER A 57 4.29 -6.00 6.21
N GLY A 58 3.14 -6.55 6.62
CA GLY A 58 2.92 -7.04 7.98
C GLY A 58 3.94 -8.09 8.41
N PHE A 59 4.12 -9.12 7.59
CA PHE A 59 5.07 -10.21 7.85
C PHE A 59 6.50 -9.71 8.05
N THR A 60 6.98 -8.82 7.17
CA THR A 60 8.33 -8.26 7.32
C THR A 60 8.43 -7.27 8.47
N SER A 61 7.35 -6.56 8.81
CA SER A 61 7.32 -5.63 9.94
C SER A 61 7.52 -6.38 11.26
N ALA A 62 6.95 -7.59 11.40
CA ALA A 62 7.22 -8.45 12.54
C ALA A 62 8.71 -8.80 12.67
N ILE A 63 9.35 -9.21 11.58
CA ILE A 63 10.78 -9.58 11.59
C ILE A 63 11.67 -8.36 11.88
N VAL A 64 11.40 -7.23 11.23
CA VAL A 64 12.26 -6.04 11.27
C VAL A 64 12.09 -5.25 12.56
N TYR A 65 10.83 -5.02 12.98
CA TYR A 65 10.52 -4.19 14.14
C TYR A 65 10.35 -5.02 15.41
N GLY A 66 9.79 -6.24 15.35
CA GLY A 66 9.70 -7.12 16.53
C GLY A 66 11.06 -7.35 17.17
N SER A 67 12.05 -7.75 16.35
CA SER A 67 13.45 -7.88 16.81
C SER A 67 14.09 -6.56 17.22
N CYS A 68 13.59 -5.41 16.75
CA CYS A 68 14.07 -4.10 17.17
C CYS A 68 13.59 -3.79 18.59
N PHE A 69 12.28 -3.89 18.83
CA PHE A 69 11.69 -3.62 20.14
C PHE A 69 12.25 -4.54 21.23
N GLU A 70 12.51 -5.81 20.90
CA GLU A 70 13.16 -6.75 21.83
C GLU A 70 14.59 -6.34 22.22
N ARG A 71 15.35 -5.76 21.28
CA ARG A 71 16.76 -5.42 21.50
C ARG A 71 16.98 -4.04 22.11
N VAL A 72 16.22 -3.03 21.67
CA VAL A 72 16.45 -1.61 22.04
C VAL A 72 15.29 -1.00 22.84
N GLY A 73 14.25 -1.78 23.15
CA GLY A 73 13.08 -1.33 23.91
C GLY A 73 12.04 -0.56 23.09
N LEU A 74 10.90 -0.29 23.74
CA LEU A 74 9.72 0.34 23.10
C LEU A 74 10.04 1.72 22.54
N TRP A 75 10.73 2.57 23.32
CA TRP A 75 11.00 3.96 22.93
C TRP A 75 11.83 4.07 21.64
N LEU A 76 13.03 3.45 21.61
CA LEU A 76 13.89 3.49 20.43
C LEU A 76 13.27 2.76 19.23
N GLY A 77 12.47 1.73 19.48
CA GLY A 77 11.66 1.10 18.44
C GLY A 77 10.61 2.06 17.86
N CYS A 78 9.92 2.85 18.69
CA CYS A 78 8.99 3.88 18.24
C CYS A 78 9.70 4.95 17.42
N VAL A 79 10.89 5.40 17.80
CA VAL A 79 11.69 6.35 17.00
C VAL A 79 11.99 5.79 15.62
N ARG A 80 12.36 4.49 15.53
CA ARG A 80 12.60 3.82 14.25
C ARG A 80 11.33 3.72 13.39
N ILE A 81 10.18 3.46 14.03
CA ILE A 81 8.86 3.46 13.38
C ILE A 81 8.53 4.86 12.83
N MET A 82 8.71 5.91 13.63
CA MET A 82 8.46 7.29 13.22
C MET A 82 9.38 7.72 12.06
N HIS A 83 10.65 7.33 12.11
CA HIS A 83 11.57 7.55 10.99
C HIS A 83 11.08 6.86 9.71
N ARG A 84 10.56 5.63 9.80
CA ARG A 84 9.96 4.95 8.65
C ARG A 84 8.69 5.65 8.16
N CYS A 85 7.82 6.09 9.07
CA CYS A 85 6.61 6.82 8.71
C CYS A 85 6.95 8.12 7.97
N GLY A 86 7.98 8.86 8.42
CA GLY A 86 8.47 10.04 7.72
C GLY A 86 8.95 9.74 6.29
N GLN A 87 9.61 8.60 6.07
CA GLN A 87 10.01 8.17 4.71
C GLN A 87 8.81 7.88 3.81
N ILE A 88 7.79 7.19 4.34
CA ILE A 88 6.57 6.85 3.58
C ILE A 88 5.75 8.10 3.29
N TYR A 89 5.63 9.00 4.26
CA TYR A 89 4.95 10.28 4.11
C TYR A 89 5.63 11.16 3.05
N ALA A 90 6.96 11.30 3.13
CA ALA A 90 7.72 12.03 2.10
C ALA A 90 7.59 11.37 0.72
N ALA A 91 7.58 10.04 0.66
CA ALA A 91 7.35 9.29 -0.58
C ALA A 91 5.94 9.52 -1.15
N HIS A 92 4.91 9.57 -0.31
CA HIS A 92 3.54 9.86 -0.72
C HIS A 92 3.44 11.27 -1.34
N LEU A 93 3.95 12.29 -0.65
CA LEU A 93 3.97 13.66 -1.18
C LEU A 93 4.78 13.75 -2.48
N ALA A 94 5.98 13.16 -2.51
CA ALA A 94 6.81 13.13 -3.71
C ALA A 94 6.11 12.42 -4.88
N SER A 95 5.39 11.32 -4.63
CA SER A 95 4.61 10.62 -5.64
C SER A 95 3.52 11.50 -6.22
N PHE A 96 2.79 12.22 -5.37
CA PHE A 96 1.71 13.10 -5.77
C PHE A 96 2.24 14.24 -6.66
N PHE A 97 3.25 14.97 -6.19
CA PHE A 97 3.82 16.08 -6.95
C PHE A 97 4.51 15.62 -8.25
N PHE A 98 5.16 14.45 -8.22
CA PHE A 98 5.74 13.84 -9.42
C PHE A 98 4.66 13.55 -10.46
N MET A 99 3.53 12.98 -10.06
CA MET A 99 2.44 12.68 -10.97
C MET A 99 1.70 13.94 -11.45
N ALA A 100 1.50 14.92 -10.57
CA ALA A 100 0.96 16.23 -10.95
C ALA A 100 1.82 16.88 -12.05
N ALA A 101 3.15 16.78 -11.94
CA ALA A 101 4.07 17.25 -12.98
C ALA A 101 3.93 16.47 -14.29
N ILE A 102 3.78 15.13 -14.25
CA ILE A 102 3.51 14.32 -15.44
C ILE A 102 2.23 14.78 -16.14
N CYS A 103 1.14 15.01 -15.40
CA CYS A 103 -0.14 15.44 -15.96
C CYS A 103 -0.05 16.82 -16.62
N VAL A 104 0.61 17.78 -15.96
CA VAL A 104 0.83 19.12 -16.53
C VAL A 104 1.65 19.05 -17.81
N LEU A 105 2.73 18.26 -17.83
CA LEU A 105 3.55 18.09 -19.04
C LEU A 105 2.77 17.41 -20.16
N ALA A 106 1.97 16.40 -19.85
CA ALA A 106 1.17 15.68 -20.84
C ALA A 106 0.09 16.57 -21.47
N ASN A 107 -0.61 17.41 -20.68
CA ASN A 107 -1.62 18.36 -21.17
C ASN A 107 -1.01 19.48 -22.04
N GLN A 108 0.32 19.69 -22.04
CA GLN A 108 0.97 20.61 -22.99
C GLN A 108 1.19 19.98 -24.37
N LEU A 109 1.15 18.64 -24.45
CA LEU A 109 1.46 17.89 -25.68
C LEU A 109 0.20 17.52 -26.46
N THR A 110 -0.97 17.56 -25.83
CA THR A 110 -2.28 17.34 -26.47
C THR A 110 -3.35 18.20 -25.83
N THR A 111 -4.38 18.55 -26.60
CA THR A 111 -5.58 19.25 -26.11
C THR A 111 -6.82 18.35 -26.06
N GLU A 112 -6.71 17.10 -26.52
CA GLU A 112 -7.84 16.18 -26.64
C GLU A 112 -8.16 15.47 -25.31
N VAL A 113 -7.15 15.23 -24.48
CA VAL A 113 -7.28 14.50 -23.22
C VAL A 113 -6.81 15.37 -22.08
N ASP A 114 -7.65 15.52 -21.05
CA ASP A 114 -7.26 16.16 -19.80
C ASP A 114 -6.75 15.12 -18.79
N TYR A 115 -5.43 14.97 -18.71
CA TYR A 115 -4.78 14.04 -17.79
C TYR A 115 -4.93 14.45 -16.31
N ILE A 116 -5.13 15.74 -16.02
CA ILE A 116 -5.36 16.19 -14.64
C ILE A 116 -6.69 15.66 -14.12
N GLN A 117 -7.74 15.77 -14.94
CA GLN A 117 -9.06 15.25 -14.61
C GLN A 117 -9.12 13.73 -14.66
N ARG A 118 -8.45 13.10 -15.64
CA ARG A 118 -8.35 11.64 -15.71
C ARG A 118 -7.69 11.03 -14.47
N LEU A 119 -6.67 11.67 -13.89
CA LEU A 119 -6.07 11.22 -12.64
C LEU A 119 -6.95 11.52 -11.41
N ASN A 120 -8.10 12.19 -11.57
CA ASN A 120 -8.95 12.68 -10.50
C ASN A 120 -8.20 13.63 -9.55
N THR A 121 -7.47 14.60 -10.13
CA THR A 121 -6.68 15.58 -9.37
C THR A 121 -7.10 17.04 -9.61
N GLY A 122 -8.21 17.27 -10.31
CA GLY A 122 -8.73 18.62 -10.61
C GLY A 122 -8.82 19.53 -9.38
N TYR A 123 -9.30 19.00 -8.25
CA TYR A 123 -9.38 19.73 -6.98
C TYR A 123 -8.06 20.41 -6.58
N PHE A 124 -6.92 19.73 -6.79
CA PHE A 124 -5.61 20.28 -6.44
C PHE A 124 -5.21 21.48 -7.30
N PHE A 125 -5.55 21.47 -8.59
CA PHE A 125 -5.20 22.56 -9.49
C PHE A 125 -6.19 23.73 -9.41
N GLU A 126 -7.47 23.44 -9.16
CA GLU A 126 -8.52 24.46 -9.02
C GLU A 126 -8.44 25.18 -7.67
N ASN A 127 -8.05 24.47 -6.60
CA ASN A 127 -8.04 24.99 -5.22
C ASN A 127 -6.66 24.84 -4.55
N THR A 128 -5.57 25.09 -5.28
CA THR A 128 -4.18 24.73 -4.88
C THR A 128 -3.80 25.14 -3.46
N GLN A 129 -4.15 26.34 -3.02
CA GLN A 129 -3.79 26.78 -1.67
C GLN A 129 -4.41 25.89 -0.58
N LEU A 130 -5.70 25.56 -0.69
CA LEU A 130 -6.39 24.69 0.26
C LEU A 130 -5.97 23.24 0.07
N ALA A 131 -5.86 22.78 -1.17
CA ALA A 131 -5.47 21.42 -1.48
C ALA A 131 -4.06 21.07 -0.99
N LEU A 132 -3.12 22.04 -1.00
CA LEU A 132 -1.80 21.88 -0.38
C LEU A 132 -1.90 21.60 1.13
N LEU A 133 -2.81 22.27 1.84
CA LEU A 133 -3.03 22.01 3.26
C LEU A 133 -3.67 20.63 3.46
N HIS A 134 -4.67 20.29 2.66
CA HIS A 134 -5.39 19.02 2.76
C HIS A 134 -4.49 17.82 2.44
N ILE A 135 -3.59 17.89 1.46
CA ILE A 135 -2.68 16.78 1.17
C ILE A 135 -1.62 16.59 2.26
N ILE A 136 -1.14 17.68 2.88
CA ILE A 136 -0.19 17.63 4.00
C ILE A 136 -0.86 16.99 5.24
N ARG A 137 -2.15 17.27 5.45
CA ARG A 137 -2.93 16.70 6.55
C ARG A 137 -3.46 15.29 6.27
N LEU A 138 -3.36 14.82 5.02
CA LEU A 138 -3.99 13.60 4.50
C LEU A 138 -5.53 13.64 4.53
N ASP A 139 -6.12 14.84 4.50
CA ASP A 139 -7.57 15.06 4.31
C ASP A 139 -7.95 14.96 2.82
N TYR A 140 -6.98 15.17 1.94
CA TYR A 140 -7.11 14.98 0.49
C TYR A 140 -6.14 13.91 -0.01
N VAL A 141 -6.69 12.76 -0.37
CA VAL A 141 -5.97 11.58 -0.85
C VAL A 141 -6.71 11.03 -2.09
N PRO A 142 -6.28 11.38 -3.31
CA PRO A 142 -6.86 10.79 -4.52
C PRO A 142 -6.62 9.28 -4.56
N ASN A 143 -7.57 8.52 -5.11
CA ASN A 143 -7.57 7.03 -5.07
C ASN A 143 -6.24 6.43 -5.56
N TYR A 144 -5.64 7.04 -6.59
CA TYR A 144 -4.36 6.59 -7.17
C TYR A 144 -3.20 6.58 -6.16
N PHE A 145 -3.27 7.33 -5.05
CA PHE A 145 -2.20 7.48 -4.06
C PHE A 145 -2.51 6.85 -2.69
N ASP A 146 -3.68 6.23 -2.54
CA ASP A 146 -4.29 5.97 -1.23
C ASP A 146 -3.63 4.83 -0.44
N ILE A 147 -2.88 3.96 -1.11
CA ILE A 147 -2.22 2.82 -0.44
C ILE A 147 -1.11 3.26 0.53
N LEU A 148 -0.36 4.33 0.23
CA LEU A 148 0.76 4.78 1.07
C LEU A 148 0.30 5.44 2.39
N PRO A 149 -0.70 6.33 2.39
CA PRO A 149 -1.31 6.85 3.62
C PRO A 149 -1.85 5.72 4.51
N MET A 150 -2.53 4.72 3.94
CA MET A 150 -2.96 3.54 4.71
C MET A 150 -1.76 2.89 5.41
N TYR A 151 -0.66 2.61 4.71
CA TYR A 151 0.55 2.03 5.33
C TYR A 151 1.12 2.82 6.49
N LEU A 152 1.06 4.15 6.41
CA LEU A 152 1.49 5.02 7.50
C LEU A 152 0.69 4.71 8.77
N VAL A 153 -0.64 4.60 8.66
CA VAL A 153 -1.50 4.23 9.80
C VAL A 153 -1.19 2.82 10.32
N LEU A 154 -1.04 1.84 9.42
CA LEU A 154 -0.78 0.45 9.82
C LEU A 154 0.54 0.29 10.59
N ILE A 155 1.59 0.98 10.14
CA ILE A 155 2.91 0.93 10.79
C ILE A 155 2.89 1.64 12.15
N LEU A 156 2.09 2.71 12.31
CA LEU A 156 1.90 3.38 13.60
C LEU A 156 1.20 2.51 14.64
N TRP A 157 0.47 1.47 14.22
CA TRP A 157 -0.15 0.51 15.15
C TRP A 157 0.80 -0.61 15.60
N VAL A 158 1.95 -0.79 14.93
CA VAL A 158 2.93 -1.82 15.28
C VAL A 158 3.40 -1.72 16.74
N PRO A 159 3.77 -0.55 17.29
CA PRO A 159 4.12 -0.42 18.70
C PRO A 159 2.99 -0.86 19.65
N VAL A 160 1.73 -0.56 19.31
CA VAL A 160 0.56 -0.92 20.12
C VAL A 160 0.38 -2.43 20.14
N ILE A 161 0.34 -3.06 18.96
CA ILE A 161 0.22 -4.51 18.83
C ILE A 161 1.39 -5.24 19.49
N TRP A 162 2.61 -4.72 19.32
CA TRP A 162 3.77 -5.29 19.98
C TRP A 162 3.68 -5.16 21.50
N ALA A 163 3.27 -4.01 22.05
CA ALA A 163 3.11 -3.82 23.49
C ALA A 163 2.03 -4.76 24.08
N LEU A 164 0.89 -4.93 23.41
CA LEU A 164 -0.15 -5.88 23.80
C LEU A 164 0.37 -7.33 23.79
N SER A 165 1.21 -7.68 22.82
CA SER A 165 1.81 -9.01 22.73
C SER A 165 2.74 -9.34 23.91
N ARG A 166 3.29 -8.33 24.60
CA ARG A 166 4.09 -8.51 25.81
C ARG A 166 3.25 -8.91 27.02
N LEU A 167 1.95 -8.60 27.00
CA LEU A 167 0.99 -9.06 28.00
C LEU A 167 0.49 -10.45 27.63
N HIS A 168 -0.06 -10.59 26.41
CA HIS A 168 -0.52 -11.86 25.88
C HIS A 168 -0.67 -11.81 24.36
N ILE A 169 -0.21 -12.83 23.63
CA ILE A 169 -0.31 -12.88 22.15
C ILE A 169 -1.78 -12.81 21.71
N THR A 170 -2.69 -13.53 22.39
CA THR A 170 -4.12 -13.48 22.07
C THR A 170 -4.69 -12.07 22.23
N LEU A 171 -4.21 -11.27 23.18
CA LEU A 171 -4.70 -9.90 23.34
C LEU A 171 -4.35 -9.04 22.11
N ALA A 172 -3.14 -9.19 21.58
CA ALA A 172 -2.71 -8.50 20.37
C ALA A 172 -3.55 -8.92 19.13
N LEU A 173 -3.80 -10.21 18.96
CA LEU A 173 -4.63 -10.72 17.85
C LEU A 173 -6.10 -10.32 17.98
N THR A 174 -6.68 -10.48 19.18
CA THR A 174 -8.07 -10.10 19.44
C THR A 174 -8.27 -8.59 19.32
N PHE A 175 -7.29 -7.76 19.69
CA PHE A 175 -7.37 -6.31 19.47
C PHE A 175 -7.54 -5.97 17.97
N SER A 176 -6.74 -6.58 17.09
CA SER A 176 -6.88 -6.38 15.64
C SER A 176 -8.27 -6.82 15.13
N ILE A 177 -8.77 -7.96 15.60
CA ILE A 177 -10.13 -8.44 15.24
C ILE A 177 -11.20 -7.48 15.76
N LEU A 178 -11.09 -7.00 17.00
CA LEU A 178 -12.06 -6.07 17.60
C LEU A 178 -12.12 -4.75 16.84
N ILE A 179 -10.97 -4.20 16.43
CA ILE A 179 -10.95 -2.96 15.63
C ILE A 179 -11.59 -3.18 14.26
N TYR A 180 -11.33 -4.32 13.61
CA TYR A 180 -11.97 -4.67 12.35
C TYR A 180 -13.49 -4.77 12.48
N CYS A 181 -13.99 -5.48 13.50
CA CYS A 181 -15.42 -5.60 13.75
C CYS A 181 -16.06 -4.27 14.16
N ALA A 182 -15.37 -3.46 14.96
CA ALA A 182 -15.83 -2.13 15.36
C ALA A 182 -15.94 -1.20 14.15
N ALA A 183 -14.98 -1.24 13.22
CA ALA A 183 -15.03 -0.44 12.00
C ALA A 183 -16.25 -0.77 11.14
N TRP A 184 -16.62 -2.05 11.03
CA TRP A 184 -17.85 -2.50 10.36
C TRP A 184 -19.13 -2.11 11.08
N HIS A 185 -19.12 -2.13 12.41
CA HIS A 185 -20.33 -1.89 13.20
C HIS A 185 -20.64 -0.40 13.40
N TYR A 186 -19.61 0.43 13.47
CA TYR A 186 -19.70 1.86 13.75
C TYR A 186 -19.31 2.74 12.56
N ASP A 187 -19.12 2.16 11.37
CA ASP A 187 -18.75 2.86 10.13
C ASP A 187 -17.52 3.78 10.32
N TRP A 188 -16.44 3.23 10.92
CA TRP A 188 -15.23 4.01 11.14
C TRP A 188 -14.49 4.26 9.83
N GLU A 189 -14.49 5.49 9.37
CA GLU A 189 -13.84 5.92 8.13
C GLU A 189 -12.99 7.19 8.35
N LEU A 190 -12.03 7.40 7.46
CA LEU A 190 -11.29 8.67 7.34
C LEU A 190 -11.71 9.36 6.05
N THR A 191 -11.81 10.68 6.05
CA THR A 191 -12.15 11.46 4.84
C THR A 191 -10.92 11.57 3.93
N ALA A 192 -11.08 11.24 2.65
CA ALA A 192 -10.04 11.35 1.61
C ALA A 192 -10.34 12.46 0.60
N ASP A 193 -11.56 12.98 0.57
CA ASP A 193 -11.93 14.09 -0.28
C ASP A 193 -12.76 15.10 0.52
N PRO A 194 -12.22 16.29 0.79
CA PRO A 194 -12.90 17.31 1.58
C PRO A 194 -14.10 17.93 0.85
N THR A 195 -14.21 17.75 -0.47
CA THR A 195 -15.31 18.31 -1.28
C THR A 195 -16.51 17.39 -1.35
N THR A 196 -16.27 16.08 -1.53
CA THR A 196 -17.34 15.08 -1.68
C THR A 196 -17.62 14.33 -0.38
N GLY A 197 -16.73 14.42 0.62
CA GLY A 197 -16.80 13.61 1.83
C GLY A 197 -16.41 12.15 1.60
N ARG A 198 -15.89 11.79 0.42
CA ARG A 198 -15.50 10.41 0.08
C ARG A 198 -14.51 9.87 1.12
N PRO A 199 -14.70 8.64 1.62
CA PRO A 199 -13.77 8.03 2.55
C PRO A 199 -12.49 7.58 1.85
N TRP A 200 -11.46 7.28 2.65
CA TRP A 200 -10.27 6.57 2.21
C TRP A 200 -10.69 5.25 1.55
N PHE A 201 -10.20 5.03 0.34
CA PHE A 201 -10.50 3.82 -0.42
C PHE A 201 -9.89 2.59 0.24
N PHE A 202 -8.72 2.69 0.86
CA PHE A 202 -8.16 1.64 1.70
C PHE A 202 -8.38 1.99 3.17
N ASN A 203 -9.54 1.59 3.71
CA ASN A 203 -9.89 1.89 5.09
C ASN A 203 -8.87 1.24 6.07
N PRO A 204 -8.05 2.04 6.79
CA PRO A 204 -6.97 1.51 7.60
C PRO A 204 -7.47 0.69 8.80
N PHE A 205 -8.69 0.95 9.30
CA PHE A 205 -9.27 0.20 10.42
C PHE A 205 -9.62 -1.24 10.03
N ASN A 206 -9.91 -1.46 8.74
CA ASN A 206 -10.17 -2.80 8.20
C ASN A 206 -8.89 -3.48 7.70
N TRP A 207 -8.13 -2.79 6.85
CA TRP A 207 -6.94 -3.35 6.19
C TRP A 207 -5.81 -3.73 7.17
N GLN A 208 -5.80 -3.13 8.35
CA GLN A 208 -4.92 -3.54 9.45
C GLN A 208 -5.08 -5.03 9.81
N LEU A 209 -6.27 -5.63 9.65
CA LEU A 209 -6.48 -7.04 9.95
C LEU A 209 -5.56 -7.92 9.10
N LEU A 210 -5.54 -7.70 7.78
CA LEU A 210 -4.69 -8.46 6.87
C LEU A 210 -3.19 -8.22 7.16
N PHE A 211 -2.83 -6.98 7.48
CA PHE A 211 -1.47 -6.64 7.88
C PHE A 211 -1.05 -7.39 9.15
N PHE A 212 -1.89 -7.42 10.18
CA PHE A 212 -1.56 -8.07 11.44
C PHE A 212 -1.71 -9.60 11.42
N ILE A 213 -2.50 -10.16 10.50
CA ILE A 213 -2.41 -11.59 10.17
C ILE A 213 -1.02 -11.89 9.60
N GLY A 214 -0.56 -11.10 8.62
CA GLY A 214 0.81 -11.21 8.09
C GLY A 214 1.87 -11.05 9.19
N PHE A 215 1.71 -10.06 10.07
CA PHE A 215 2.57 -9.85 11.23
C PHE A 215 2.59 -11.06 12.15
N GLY A 216 1.43 -11.64 12.47
CA GLY A 216 1.31 -12.82 13.32
C GLY A 216 2.07 -14.03 12.78
N PHE A 217 2.00 -14.27 11.46
CA PHE A 217 2.84 -15.30 10.82
C PHE A 217 4.34 -14.95 10.88
N GLY A 218 4.70 -13.70 10.60
CA GLY A 218 6.10 -13.25 10.64
C GLY A 218 6.73 -13.27 12.04
N ALA A 219 5.92 -13.07 13.08
CA ALA A 219 6.31 -13.12 14.49
C ALA A 219 6.29 -14.57 15.06
N GLY A 220 5.77 -15.54 14.31
CA GLY A 220 5.61 -16.92 14.77
C GLY A 220 4.43 -17.15 15.74
N TRP A 221 3.54 -16.17 15.89
CA TRP A 221 2.32 -16.28 16.69
C TRP A 221 1.28 -17.18 16.02
N LEU A 222 1.20 -17.08 14.68
CA LEU A 222 0.36 -17.91 13.84
C LEU A 222 1.24 -18.95 13.15
N GLN A 223 0.83 -20.21 13.25
CA GLN A 223 1.52 -21.30 12.57
C GLN A 223 0.91 -21.52 11.20
N ILE A 224 1.76 -21.65 10.19
CA ILE A 224 1.30 -22.03 8.85
C ILE A 224 0.82 -23.48 8.93
N PRO A 225 -0.45 -23.78 8.59
CA PRO A 225 -0.95 -25.14 8.63
C PRO A 225 -0.07 -26.10 7.82
N SER A 226 0.07 -27.34 8.29
CA SER A 226 0.80 -28.36 7.55
C SER A 226 0.12 -28.64 6.20
N SER A 227 0.90 -29.16 5.25
CA SER A 227 0.38 -29.52 3.94
C SER A 227 -0.56 -30.71 4.07
N ASN A 228 -1.86 -30.48 3.88
CA ASN A 228 -2.88 -31.52 3.88
C ASN A 228 -3.67 -31.42 2.56
N TRP A 229 -3.85 -32.54 1.87
CA TRP A 229 -4.63 -32.60 0.63
C TRP A 229 -6.04 -32.04 0.78
N GLY A 230 -6.70 -32.27 1.91
CA GLY A 230 -8.03 -31.71 2.19
C GLY A 230 -8.02 -30.17 2.28
N LEU A 231 -6.98 -29.59 2.87
CA LEU A 231 -6.84 -28.13 2.95
C LEU A 231 -6.45 -27.54 1.60
N ILE A 232 -5.57 -28.21 0.83
CA ILE A 232 -5.24 -27.82 -0.55
C ILE A 232 -6.51 -27.82 -1.40
N LEU A 233 -7.30 -28.90 -1.36
CA LEU A 233 -8.57 -29.00 -2.07
C LEU A 233 -9.54 -27.88 -1.67
N LEU A 234 -9.71 -27.63 -0.36
CA LEU A 234 -10.56 -26.55 0.14
C LEU A 234 -10.11 -25.18 -0.40
N CYS A 235 -8.81 -24.86 -0.30
CA CYS A 235 -8.27 -23.61 -0.83
C CYS A 235 -8.45 -23.51 -2.35
N THR A 236 -8.23 -24.60 -3.09
CA THR A 236 -8.47 -24.64 -4.54
C THR A 236 -9.94 -24.39 -4.87
N LEU A 237 -10.88 -25.00 -4.13
CA LEU A 237 -12.31 -24.78 -4.32
C LEU A 237 -12.69 -23.32 -4.03
N ILE A 238 -12.14 -22.70 -2.98
CA ILE A 238 -12.37 -21.28 -2.67
C ILE A 238 -11.89 -20.40 -3.82
N VAL A 239 -10.68 -20.65 -4.36
CA VAL A 239 -10.14 -19.88 -5.48
C VAL A 239 -10.96 -20.11 -6.75
N MET A 240 -11.33 -21.35 -7.07
CA MET A 240 -12.14 -21.63 -8.27
C MET A 240 -13.55 -21.02 -8.19
N ALA A 241 -14.18 -21.05 -7.01
CA ALA A 241 -15.48 -20.43 -6.78
C ALA A 241 -15.44 -18.90 -6.82
N SER A 242 -14.27 -18.29 -6.60
CA SER A 242 -14.10 -16.84 -6.61
C SER A 242 -13.98 -16.26 -8.02
N ILE A 243 -13.50 -17.05 -9.00
CA ILE A 243 -13.30 -16.62 -10.39
C ILE A 243 -14.56 -15.98 -10.99
N PRO A 244 -15.74 -16.63 -11.02
CA PRO A 244 -16.93 -16.03 -11.62
C PRO A 244 -17.45 -14.81 -10.84
N LEU A 245 -17.16 -14.73 -9.53
CA LEU A 245 -17.49 -13.56 -8.70
C LEU A 245 -16.54 -12.39 -8.94
N GLY A 246 -15.28 -12.65 -9.28
CA GLY A 246 -14.27 -11.62 -9.57
C GLY A 246 -14.24 -11.17 -11.03
N HIS A 247 -14.71 -12.00 -11.95
CA HIS A 247 -14.66 -11.72 -13.39
C HIS A 247 -15.86 -10.90 -13.86
N GLU A 248 -15.63 -9.63 -14.19
CA GLU A 248 -16.65 -8.67 -14.61
C GLU A 248 -17.57 -9.17 -15.70
N GLU A 249 -16.99 -9.69 -16.77
CA GLU A 249 -17.77 -10.19 -17.90
C GLU A 249 -18.72 -11.32 -17.48
N THR A 250 -18.28 -12.22 -16.58
CA THR A 250 -19.11 -13.33 -16.10
C THR A 250 -20.31 -12.82 -15.29
N TYR A 251 -20.09 -11.96 -14.29
CA TYR A 251 -21.18 -11.54 -13.40
C TYR A 251 -22.09 -10.48 -14.02
N THR A 252 -21.64 -9.76 -15.05
CA THR A 252 -22.49 -8.80 -15.79
C THR A 252 -23.34 -9.47 -16.86
N GLN A 253 -22.83 -10.51 -17.53
CA GLN A 253 -23.56 -11.20 -18.60
C GLN A 253 -24.47 -12.33 -18.08
N ASN A 254 -24.23 -12.84 -16.87
CA ASN A 254 -25.00 -13.92 -16.29
C ASN A 254 -25.74 -13.48 -15.02
N ALA A 255 -27.08 -13.49 -15.08
CA ALA A 255 -27.93 -13.04 -13.99
C ALA A 255 -27.69 -13.78 -12.67
N PHE A 256 -27.45 -15.10 -12.70
CA PHE A 256 -27.18 -15.87 -11.47
C PHE A 256 -25.92 -15.37 -10.76
N TRP A 257 -24.83 -15.14 -11.52
CA TRP A 257 -23.58 -14.64 -10.95
C TRP A 257 -23.69 -13.18 -10.51
N GLY A 258 -24.41 -12.36 -11.27
CA GLY A 258 -24.70 -10.97 -10.91
C GLY A 258 -25.47 -10.85 -9.60
N ASP A 259 -26.57 -11.58 -9.44
CA ASP A 259 -27.39 -11.57 -8.23
C ASP A 259 -26.62 -12.12 -7.02
N LEU A 260 -25.86 -13.21 -7.21
CA LEU A 260 -25.03 -13.77 -6.15
C LEU A 260 -23.94 -12.80 -5.70
N ARG A 261 -23.25 -12.14 -6.64
CA ARG A 261 -22.24 -11.13 -6.33
C ARG A 261 -22.87 -9.96 -5.58
N ALA A 262 -24.00 -9.43 -6.06
CA ALA A 262 -24.69 -8.32 -5.42
C ALA A 262 -25.09 -8.64 -3.97
N GLY A 263 -25.60 -9.85 -3.71
CA GLY A 263 -25.93 -10.31 -2.37
C GLY A 263 -24.70 -10.49 -1.45
N LEU A 264 -23.52 -10.71 -2.03
CA LEU A 264 -22.26 -10.89 -1.30
C LEU A 264 -21.41 -9.61 -1.23
N GLU A 265 -21.76 -8.53 -1.94
CA GLU A 265 -20.91 -7.34 -2.12
C GLU A 265 -20.34 -6.78 -0.81
N PRO A 266 -21.09 -6.66 0.32
CA PRO A 266 -20.50 -6.23 1.59
C PRO A 266 -19.28 -7.09 1.98
N PHE A 267 -19.37 -8.40 1.77
CA PHE A 267 -18.33 -9.36 2.14
C PHE A 267 -17.18 -9.49 1.13
N LEU A 268 -17.35 -8.94 -0.08
CA LEU A 268 -16.37 -8.93 -1.17
C LEU A 268 -15.64 -7.58 -1.27
N ASN A 269 -16.22 -6.53 -0.67
CA ASN A 269 -15.81 -5.15 -0.82
C ASN A 269 -14.31 -4.93 -0.58
N LYS A 270 -13.65 -4.25 -1.51
CA LYS A 270 -12.21 -3.95 -1.41
C LYS A 270 -11.94 -2.86 -0.37
N CYS A 271 -12.78 -1.84 -0.30
CA CYS A 271 -12.54 -0.69 0.55
C CYS A 271 -12.44 -1.06 2.04
N HIS A 272 -13.39 -1.89 2.49
CA HIS A 272 -13.52 -2.33 3.88
C HIS A 272 -12.91 -3.70 4.17
N LEU A 273 -12.06 -4.21 3.26
CA LEU A 273 -11.47 -5.55 3.31
C LEU A 273 -12.53 -6.61 3.69
N GLY A 274 -13.40 -6.94 2.75
CA GLY A 274 -14.44 -7.93 2.93
C GLY A 274 -13.88 -9.27 3.46
N PRO A 275 -14.56 -9.94 4.42
CA PRO A 275 -14.05 -11.17 5.01
C PRO A 275 -13.87 -12.30 3.99
N ILE A 276 -14.74 -12.38 2.96
CA ILE A 276 -14.59 -13.39 1.89
C ILE A 276 -13.35 -13.07 1.04
N ARG A 277 -13.09 -11.78 0.74
CA ARG A 277 -11.84 -11.35 0.08
C ARG A 277 -10.61 -11.75 0.90
N CYS A 278 -10.63 -11.54 2.21
CA CYS A 278 -9.52 -11.93 3.09
C CYS A 278 -9.31 -13.45 3.09
N VAL A 279 -10.39 -14.25 3.17
CA VAL A 279 -10.32 -15.72 3.09
C VAL A 279 -9.78 -16.19 1.74
N HIS A 280 -10.26 -15.57 0.65
CA HIS A 280 -9.76 -15.84 -0.69
C HIS A 280 -8.25 -15.57 -0.80
N PHE A 281 -7.78 -14.40 -0.31
CA PHE A 281 -6.36 -14.08 -0.30
C PHE A 281 -5.54 -15.12 0.48
N LEU A 282 -6.00 -15.52 1.67
CA LEU A 282 -5.29 -16.52 2.49
C LEU A 282 -5.26 -17.91 1.81
N ALA A 283 -6.31 -18.28 1.09
CA ALA A 283 -6.35 -19.50 0.27
C ALA A 283 -5.31 -19.44 -0.86
N VAL A 284 -5.24 -18.33 -1.61
CA VAL A 284 -4.22 -18.11 -2.63
C VAL A 284 -2.82 -18.17 -2.03
N ALA A 285 -2.58 -17.46 -0.92
CA ALA A 285 -1.30 -17.43 -0.23
C ALA A 285 -0.86 -18.83 0.24
N TYR A 286 -1.80 -19.64 0.75
CA TYR A 286 -1.53 -21.02 1.15
C TYR A 286 -1.13 -21.90 -0.04
N LEU A 287 -1.89 -21.86 -1.14
CA LEU A 287 -1.61 -22.63 -2.35
C LEU A 287 -0.26 -22.25 -2.98
N VAL A 288 0.02 -20.94 -3.08
CA VAL A 288 1.28 -20.42 -3.62
C VAL A 288 2.45 -20.80 -2.73
N ASN A 289 2.32 -20.70 -1.41
CA ASN A 289 3.34 -21.15 -0.47
C ASN A 289 3.60 -22.67 -0.59
N HIS A 290 2.57 -23.49 -0.76
CA HIS A 290 2.72 -24.92 -1.01
C HIS A 290 3.49 -25.17 -2.32
N LEU A 291 3.11 -24.50 -3.42
CA LEU A 291 3.73 -24.64 -4.73
C LEU A 291 5.23 -24.28 -4.73
N PHE A 292 5.63 -23.22 -4.02
CA PHE A 292 7.03 -22.81 -3.92
C PHE A 292 7.83 -23.68 -2.95
N LYS A 293 7.20 -24.23 -1.91
CA LYS A 293 7.84 -25.23 -1.04
C LYS A 293 8.18 -26.51 -1.81
N THR A 294 7.33 -26.94 -2.74
CA THR A 294 7.60 -28.12 -3.59
C THR A 294 8.57 -27.83 -4.73
N ASN A 295 8.70 -26.56 -5.16
CA ASN A 295 9.53 -26.15 -6.29
C ASN A 295 10.55 -25.05 -5.93
N PRO A 296 11.47 -25.29 -4.98
CA PRO A 296 12.39 -24.26 -4.50
C PRO A 296 13.35 -23.74 -5.58
N HIS A 297 13.63 -24.53 -6.63
CA HIS A 297 14.48 -24.13 -7.75
C HIS A 297 13.93 -22.94 -8.54
N TRP A 298 12.61 -22.68 -8.51
CA TRP A 298 12.01 -21.56 -9.25
C TRP A 298 12.55 -20.20 -8.83
N LEU A 299 12.96 -20.04 -7.56
CA LEU A 299 13.58 -18.81 -7.08
C LEU A 299 15.04 -18.65 -7.56
N ALA A 300 15.69 -19.74 -7.98
CA ALA A 300 17.06 -19.71 -8.49
C ALA A 300 17.14 -19.32 -9.98
N LEU A 301 16.01 -19.34 -10.70
CA LEU A 301 15.94 -18.96 -12.12
C LEU A 301 16.43 -17.52 -12.36
N GLY A 302 16.94 -17.28 -13.57
CA GLY A 302 17.51 -15.98 -13.97
C GLY A 302 16.54 -14.82 -13.73
N LEU A 303 15.33 -14.91 -14.29
CA LEU A 303 14.30 -13.88 -14.16
C LEU A 303 13.85 -13.68 -12.70
N SER A 304 13.65 -14.76 -11.95
CA SER A 304 13.27 -14.70 -10.53
C SER A 304 14.26 -13.89 -9.70
N ARG A 305 15.56 -14.00 -9.97
CA ARG A 305 16.58 -13.19 -9.28
C ARG A 305 16.44 -11.69 -9.54
N TRP A 306 16.00 -11.30 -10.73
CA TRP A 306 15.72 -9.89 -11.06
C TRP A 306 14.44 -9.41 -10.36
N ILE A 307 13.38 -10.22 -10.39
CA ILE A 307 12.12 -9.94 -9.69
C ILE A 307 12.35 -9.81 -8.18
N ILE A 308 13.17 -10.68 -7.59
CA ILE A 308 13.58 -10.59 -6.18
C ILE A 308 14.24 -9.24 -5.91
N LYS A 309 15.25 -8.84 -6.69
CA LYS A 309 15.93 -7.54 -6.51
C LYS A 309 14.96 -6.36 -6.60
N MET A 310 14.00 -6.43 -7.51
CA MET A 310 12.93 -5.44 -7.63
C MET A 310 12.06 -5.37 -6.36
N GLY A 311 11.60 -6.51 -5.83
CA GLY A 311 10.85 -6.51 -4.57
C GLY A 311 11.66 -6.08 -3.35
N ARG A 312 12.99 -6.25 -3.36
CA ARG A 312 13.88 -5.69 -2.32
C ARG A 312 13.86 -4.17 -2.30
N GLN A 313 13.66 -3.54 -3.46
CA GLN A 313 13.59 -2.09 -3.67
C GLN A 313 12.13 -1.60 -3.81
N SER A 314 11.21 -2.23 -3.07
CA SER A 314 9.76 -2.03 -3.25
C SER A 314 9.29 -0.57 -3.24
N LEU A 315 9.73 0.26 -2.29
CA LEU A 315 9.27 1.65 -2.22
C LEU A 315 9.69 2.49 -3.44
N PRO A 316 10.99 2.62 -3.81
CA PRO A 316 11.36 3.41 -4.99
C PRO A 316 10.80 2.82 -6.29
N ILE A 317 10.75 1.49 -6.44
CA ILE A 317 10.15 0.87 -7.63
C ILE A 317 8.64 1.10 -7.69
N PHE A 318 7.94 1.11 -6.57
CA PHE A 318 6.52 1.46 -6.53
C PHE A 318 6.31 2.90 -7.05
N LEU A 319 7.05 3.88 -6.53
CA LEU A 319 6.92 5.28 -6.95
C LEU A 319 7.22 5.47 -8.45
N CYS A 320 8.33 4.92 -8.93
CA CYS A 320 8.69 5.01 -10.34
C CYS A 320 7.73 4.20 -11.22
N GLY A 321 7.28 3.03 -10.77
CA GLY A 321 6.32 2.18 -11.45
C GLY A 321 4.97 2.88 -11.62
N MET A 322 4.48 3.58 -10.61
CA MET A 322 3.26 4.38 -10.70
C MET A 322 3.36 5.50 -11.75
N GLY A 323 4.51 6.20 -11.82
CA GLY A 323 4.78 7.19 -12.86
C GLY A 323 4.89 6.58 -14.27
N LEU A 324 5.67 5.50 -14.40
CA LEU A 324 5.84 4.77 -15.66
C LEU A 324 4.52 4.19 -16.17
N SER A 325 3.66 3.73 -15.26
CA SER A 325 2.34 3.18 -15.57
C SER A 325 1.44 4.26 -16.19
N TYR A 326 1.39 5.45 -15.58
CA TYR A 326 0.62 6.56 -16.11
C TYR A 326 1.19 7.08 -17.45
N ILE A 327 2.52 7.21 -17.56
CA ILE A 327 3.21 7.51 -18.83
C ILE A 327 2.90 6.45 -19.90
N GLY A 328 2.80 5.18 -19.51
CA GLY A 328 2.41 4.10 -20.41
C GLY A 328 0.99 4.29 -20.97
N GLY A 329 0.04 4.74 -20.14
CA GLY A 329 -1.31 5.08 -20.61
C GLY A 329 -1.31 6.26 -21.59
N ILE A 330 -0.56 7.32 -21.29
CA ILE A 330 -0.38 8.45 -22.23
C ILE A 330 0.22 7.95 -23.56
N ALA A 331 1.23 7.06 -23.50
CA ALA A 331 1.84 6.50 -24.70
C ALA A 331 0.87 5.63 -25.51
N LEU A 332 -0.04 4.91 -24.84
CA LEU A 332 -1.11 4.15 -25.50
C LEU A 332 -2.11 5.07 -26.19
N ASP A 333 -2.51 6.17 -25.56
CA ASP A 333 -3.41 7.14 -26.19
C ASP A 333 -2.82 7.67 -27.52
N TRP A 334 -1.49 7.81 -27.62
CA TRP A 334 -0.82 8.30 -28.84
C TRP A 334 -0.52 7.22 -29.86
N SER A 335 -0.15 6.03 -29.40
CA SER A 335 0.30 4.92 -30.27
C SER A 335 -0.85 4.02 -30.71
N GLY A 336 -2.00 4.12 -30.05
CA GLY A 336 -3.16 3.26 -30.24
C GLY A 336 -3.15 2.01 -29.34
N PHE A 337 -4.29 1.30 -29.35
CA PHE A 337 -4.55 0.14 -28.50
C PHE A 337 -4.40 -1.20 -29.23
N ASP A 338 -3.67 -1.23 -30.35
CA ASP A 338 -3.39 -2.49 -31.05
C ASP A 338 -2.47 -3.40 -30.21
N ALA A 339 -2.53 -4.71 -30.47
CA ALA A 339 -1.84 -5.70 -29.68
C ALA A 339 -0.32 -5.50 -29.62
N LEU A 340 0.29 -4.98 -30.69
CA LEU A 340 1.74 -4.75 -30.74
C LEU A 340 2.12 -3.55 -29.88
N SER A 341 1.41 -2.42 -30.01
CA SER A 341 1.63 -1.22 -29.19
C SER A 341 1.46 -1.52 -27.70
N VAL A 342 0.37 -2.21 -27.34
CA VAL A 342 0.10 -2.65 -25.97
C VAL A 342 1.22 -3.54 -25.42
N ALA A 343 1.65 -4.54 -26.19
CA ALA A 343 2.72 -5.43 -25.76
C ALA A 343 4.05 -4.68 -25.61
N MET A 344 4.41 -3.81 -26.55
CA MET A 344 5.66 -3.05 -26.50
C MET A 344 5.71 -2.12 -25.28
N ILE A 345 4.64 -1.37 -25.01
CA ILE A 345 4.58 -0.42 -23.88
C ILE A 345 4.65 -1.16 -22.55
N ASN A 346 3.89 -2.25 -22.38
CA ASN A 346 3.94 -3.04 -21.15
C ASN A 346 5.32 -3.68 -20.94
N LEU A 347 5.89 -4.32 -21.97
CA LEU A 347 7.21 -4.96 -21.88
C LEU A 347 8.33 -3.93 -21.65
N ALA A 348 8.25 -2.76 -22.27
CA ALA A 348 9.19 -1.67 -22.04
C ALA A 348 9.12 -1.17 -20.60
N GLY A 349 7.93 -0.92 -20.06
CA GLY A 349 7.75 -0.47 -18.68
C GLY A 349 8.22 -1.52 -17.66
N LEU A 350 7.87 -2.79 -17.84
CA LEU A 350 8.36 -3.89 -17.01
C LEU A 350 9.89 -4.04 -17.10
N GLY A 351 10.45 -3.92 -18.31
CA GLY A 351 11.88 -3.93 -18.54
C GLY A 351 12.59 -2.78 -17.82
N LEU A 352 12.06 -1.56 -17.90
CA LEU A 352 12.57 -0.39 -17.20
C LEU A 352 12.53 -0.56 -15.68
N MET A 353 11.44 -1.10 -15.12
CA MET A 353 11.35 -1.39 -13.68
C MET A 353 12.40 -2.40 -13.23
N LEU A 354 12.60 -3.47 -14.01
CA LEU A 354 13.63 -4.47 -13.73
C LEU A 354 15.04 -3.87 -13.81
N LEU A 355 15.34 -3.06 -14.83
CA LEU A 355 16.62 -2.37 -14.97
C LEU A 355 16.87 -1.37 -13.85
N LEU A 356 15.86 -0.58 -13.49
CA LEU A 356 15.92 0.37 -12.38
C LEU A 356 16.21 -0.35 -11.05
N ALA A 357 15.61 -1.51 -10.82
CA ALA A 357 15.91 -2.32 -9.64
C ALA A 357 17.37 -2.78 -9.59
N GLN A 358 17.96 -3.14 -10.73
CA GLN A 358 19.39 -3.46 -10.80
C GLN A 358 20.25 -2.24 -10.50
N ALA A 359 19.91 -1.09 -11.09
CA ALA A 359 20.63 0.15 -10.90
C ALA A 359 20.59 0.60 -9.43
N LEU A 360 19.43 0.60 -8.79
CA LEU A 360 19.27 0.93 -7.37
C LEU A 360 20.04 -0.05 -6.47
N THR A 361 20.00 -1.35 -6.78
CA THR A 361 20.78 -2.36 -6.05
C THR A 361 22.29 -2.13 -6.20
N TRP A 362 22.74 -1.72 -7.38
CA TRP A 362 24.13 -1.35 -7.63
C TRP A 362 24.50 -0.08 -6.88
N LEU A 363 23.67 0.98 -6.90
CA LEU A 363 23.90 2.21 -6.14
C LEU A 363 23.99 1.97 -4.63
N ASP A 364 23.14 1.09 -4.08
CA ASP A 364 23.17 0.69 -2.67
C ASP A 364 24.47 -0.01 -2.27
N SER A 365 25.15 -0.65 -3.22
CA SER A 365 26.48 -1.24 -3.00
C SER A 365 27.59 -0.19 -2.85
N LYS A 366 27.29 1.10 -3.08
CA LYS A 366 28.21 2.24 -3.01
C LYS A 366 29.46 2.00 -3.86
N PRO A 367 29.30 1.84 -5.19
CA PRO A 367 30.38 1.44 -6.12
C PRO A 367 31.53 2.45 -6.17
N TRP A 368 31.30 3.70 -5.73
CA TRP A 368 32.31 4.74 -5.59
C TRP A 368 33.16 4.60 -4.31
N LYS A 369 32.83 3.70 -3.38
CA LYS A 369 33.73 3.38 -2.26
C LYS A 369 34.80 2.43 -2.78
N LEU A 370 36.05 2.92 -2.84
CA LEU A 370 37.23 2.08 -3.06
C LEU A 370 37.16 0.86 -2.12
N PRO A 371 37.53 -0.35 -2.58
CA PRO A 371 37.65 -1.50 -1.70
C PRO A 371 38.53 -1.08 -0.54
N THR A 372 37.96 -1.02 0.66
CA THR A 372 38.79 -0.86 1.85
C THR A 372 39.64 -2.12 1.91
N ASN A 373 40.89 -2.03 1.47
CA ASN A 373 41.90 -3.02 1.84
C ASN A 373 41.73 -3.23 3.34
N HIS A 374 41.48 -4.47 3.75
CA HIS A 374 41.37 -4.84 5.16
C HIS A 374 42.72 -4.57 5.87
N HIS A 375 43.04 -3.30 6.13
CA HIS A 375 43.91 -2.96 7.23
C HIS A 375 43.09 -3.24 8.49
N ARG A 376 43.40 -4.36 9.14
CA ARG A 376 42.90 -4.70 10.47
C ARG A 376 43.08 -3.46 11.36
N PRO A 377 42.01 -2.87 11.92
CA PRO A 377 42.17 -1.80 12.88
C PRO A 377 42.93 -2.34 14.09
N ASN A 378 43.94 -1.59 14.53
CA ASN A 378 44.77 -1.90 15.69
C ASN A 378 43.84 -2.14 16.92
N PRO A 379 44.01 -3.22 17.71
CA PRO A 379 43.08 -3.61 18.80
C PRO A 379 42.83 -2.53 19.86
N THR A 380 43.70 -1.53 19.93
CA THR A 380 43.62 -0.36 20.83
C THR A 380 42.58 0.67 20.40
N ALA A 381 42.25 0.81 19.11
CA ALA A 381 41.26 1.78 18.64
C ALA A 381 39.80 1.34 18.92
N GLN A 382 39.55 0.03 18.93
CA GLN A 382 38.22 -0.55 19.15
C GLN A 382 37.76 -0.44 20.61
N LYS A 383 38.69 -0.52 21.57
CA LYS A 383 38.38 -0.26 22.99
C LYS A 383 37.98 1.19 23.24
N ASN A 384 38.65 2.15 22.59
CA ASN A 384 38.32 3.57 22.74
C ASN A 384 36.97 3.96 22.10
N LEU A 385 36.58 3.28 21.01
CA LEU A 385 35.28 3.51 20.36
C LEU A 385 34.12 2.94 21.19
N LEU A 386 34.27 1.73 21.73
CA LEU A 386 33.28 1.13 22.64
C LEU A 386 33.12 1.95 23.92
N HIS A 387 34.21 2.52 24.44
CA HIS A 387 34.15 3.42 25.59
C HIS A 387 33.46 4.76 25.27
N LYS A 388 33.68 5.32 24.07
CA LYS A 388 32.94 6.52 23.58
C LYS A 388 31.45 6.25 23.34
N ILE A 389 31.09 5.08 22.81
CA ILE A 389 29.69 4.69 22.59
C ILE A 389 28.98 4.48 23.93
N ASN A 390 29.64 3.86 24.91
CA ASN A 390 29.10 3.72 26.26
C ASN A 390 29.02 5.07 27.01
N ALA A 391 29.94 6.01 26.74
CA ALA A 391 29.87 7.37 27.30
C ALA A 391 28.74 8.21 26.68
N LEU A 392 28.42 8.02 25.39
CA LEU A 392 27.26 8.63 24.73
C LEU A 392 25.92 8.08 25.22
N ALA A 393 25.90 6.84 25.72
CA ALA A 393 24.72 6.22 26.32
C ALA A 393 24.39 6.77 27.72
N TYR A 394 25.25 7.60 28.32
CA TYR A 394 25.14 8.02 29.73
C TYR A 394 24.92 9.52 29.97
N ASP A 395 24.76 10.36 28.93
CA ASP A 395 24.51 11.80 29.11
C ASP A 395 23.04 12.16 28.86
N TRP A 396 22.16 11.67 29.76
CA TRP A 396 20.71 11.90 29.75
C TRP A 396 20.32 13.39 29.81
N GLY A 397 21.20 14.25 30.34
CA GLY A 397 20.92 15.67 30.56
C GLY A 397 20.83 16.52 29.28
N LYS A 398 21.51 16.13 28.19
CA LYS A 398 21.50 16.89 26.92
C LYS A 398 20.45 16.41 25.92
N GLN A 399 19.92 15.21 26.11
CA GLN A 399 18.84 14.67 25.27
C GLN A 399 17.45 15.19 25.66
N ALA A 400 17.29 15.68 26.89
CA ALA A 400 16.06 16.32 27.36
C ALA A 400 15.67 17.57 26.54
N LEU A 401 16.63 18.22 25.87
CA LEU A 401 16.39 19.39 25.02
C LEU A 401 15.88 19.04 23.60
N LEU A 402 16.03 17.79 23.15
CA LEU A 402 15.55 17.33 21.84
C LEU A 402 14.13 16.74 21.90
N ILE A 403 13.68 16.34 23.10
CA ILE A 403 12.34 15.82 23.36
C ILE A 403 11.26 16.87 23.02
N PRO A 404 11.37 18.16 23.40
CA PRO A 404 10.42 19.20 23.00
C PRO A 404 10.35 19.41 21.48
N PHE A 405 11.46 19.27 20.76
CA PHE A 405 11.51 19.48 19.30
C PHE A 405 10.88 18.31 18.52
N LEU A 406 11.06 17.08 18.99
CA LEU A 406 10.44 15.88 18.42
C LEU A 406 8.96 15.76 18.79
N ILE A 407 8.58 16.17 20.00
CA ILE A 407 7.18 16.31 20.43
C ILE A 407 6.51 17.42 19.61
N ALA A 408 7.16 18.57 19.39
CA ALA A 408 6.62 19.62 18.52
C ALA A 408 6.41 19.12 17.08
N PHE A 409 7.35 18.36 16.50
CA PHE A 409 7.18 17.83 15.14
C PHE A 409 6.07 16.78 15.00
N ALA A 410 5.81 15.99 16.05
CA ALA A 410 4.78 14.96 16.07
C ALA A 410 3.38 15.48 16.46
N ILE A 411 3.32 16.52 17.31
CA ILE A 411 2.07 17.06 17.86
C ILE A 411 1.57 18.27 17.06
N LEU A 412 2.44 19.04 16.37
CA LEU A 412 2.02 20.22 15.60
C LEU A 412 0.88 19.94 14.58
N PRO A 413 0.84 18.79 13.88
CA PRO A 413 -0.31 18.44 13.06
C PRO A 413 -1.58 18.15 13.87
N MET A 414 -1.46 17.52 15.05
CA MET A 414 -2.59 17.16 15.92
C MET A 414 -3.15 18.35 16.72
N LEU A 415 -2.31 19.32 17.11
CA LEU A 415 -2.77 20.54 17.79
C LEU A 415 -3.51 21.48 16.84
N LEU A 416 -3.12 21.52 15.56
CA LEU A 416 -3.86 22.24 14.52
C LEU A 416 -5.25 21.63 14.23
N MET A 417 -5.49 20.36 14.62
CA MET A 417 -6.80 19.71 14.52
C MET A 417 -7.76 20.06 15.67
N GLN A 418 -7.29 20.61 16.79
CA GLN A 418 -8.15 20.92 17.96
C GLN A 418 -8.63 22.37 18.02
N THR A 419 -8.07 23.29 17.23
CA THR A 419 -8.36 24.72 17.33
C THR A 419 -9.66 25.19 16.67
N GLU A 420 -10.39 24.35 15.93
CA GLU A 420 -11.64 24.77 15.26
C GLU A 420 -12.93 24.54 16.06
N LYS A 421 -12.87 23.96 17.28
CA LYS A 421 -14.08 23.77 18.11
C LYS A 421 -14.31 24.83 19.20
N THR A 422 -13.53 25.91 19.27
CA THR A 422 -13.63 26.84 20.41
C THR A 422 -13.52 28.35 20.12
N ILE A 423 -13.65 28.80 18.86
CA ILE A 423 -13.80 30.23 18.59
C ILE A 423 -15.02 30.44 17.69
N GLY A 424 -16.17 30.56 18.33
CA GLY A 424 -17.35 31.16 17.72
C GLY A 424 -17.13 32.66 17.59
N THR A 425 -17.09 33.16 16.37
CA THR A 425 -17.42 34.56 16.05
C THR A 425 -18.30 34.59 14.80
N PRO A 426 -19.36 35.42 14.79
CA PRO A 426 -20.39 35.41 13.76
C PRO A 426 -19.90 36.06 12.47
N VAL A 427 -20.10 35.41 11.33
CA VAL A 427 -19.94 36.04 10.01
C VAL A 427 -21.28 36.64 9.58
N PRO A 428 -21.32 37.86 9.01
CA PRO A 428 -22.57 38.53 8.66
C PRO A 428 -23.26 37.83 7.49
N GLU A 429 -24.60 37.79 7.56
CA GLU A 429 -25.48 37.39 6.47
C GLU A 429 -25.23 38.26 5.22
N THR A 430 -24.68 37.65 4.17
CA THR A 430 -24.88 38.13 2.80
C THR A 430 -25.81 37.15 2.09
N MET A 431 -27.07 37.57 2.00
CA MET A 431 -28.12 36.93 1.22
C MET A 431 -27.68 36.70 -0.23
N VAL A 432 -27.65 35.44 -0.65
CA VAL A 432 -27.77 35.06 -2.06
C VAL A 432 -29.03 34.22 -2.16
N ASN A 433 -30.06 34.81 -2.78
CA ASN A 433 -31.34 34.18 -3.06
C ASN A 433 -31.14 32.90 -3.90
N LEU A 434 -31.47 31.74 -3.34
CA LEU A 434 -31.73 30.52 -4.08
C LEU A 434 -33.25 30.40 -4.30
N PRO A 435 -33.75 30.13 -5.51
CA PRO A 435 -35.14 29.77 -5.69
C PRO A 435 -35.39 28.34 -5.20
N HIS A 436 -36.36 28.20 -4.29
CA HIS A 436 -37.02 26.95 -3.95
C HIS A 436 -37.86 26.43 -5.14
N ASN A 437 -37.74 25.14 -5.45
CA ASN A 437 -38.84 24.16 -5.52
C ASN A 437 -38.25 22.80 -5.92
N GLU A 438 -38.41 21.77 -5.09
CA GLU A 438 -39.47 20.77 -5.22
C GLU A 438 -39.46 20.06 -6.59
N ASP A 439 -38.72 18.94 -6.68
CA ASP A 439 -39.17 17.74 -7.39
C ASP A 439 -38.26 16.55 -7.05
N PHE A 440 -38.60 15.84 -5.96
CA PHE A 440 -38.17 14.47 -5.76
C PHE A 440 -39.06 13.55 -6.60
N GLN A 441 -38.59 13.15 -7.79
CA GLN A 441 -39.18 12.03 -8.52
C GLN A 441 -38.28 10.79 -8.46
N LYS A 442 -38.76 9.78 -7.72
CA LYS A 442 -38.39 8.38 -7.89
C LYS A 442 -38.74 7.93 -9.31
N VAL A 443 -37.79 7.40 -10.08
CA VAL A 443 -38.10 6.52 -11.23
C VAL A 443 -37.09 5.39 -11.33
N ASN A 444 -37.65 4.22 -11.64
CA ASN A 444 -37.11 2.88 -11.67
C ASN A 444 -36.12 2.60 -12.82
N ALA A 445 -35.35 1.51 -12.62
CA ALA A 445 -34.87 0.52 -13.58
C ALA A 445 -34.70 0.98 -15.05
N ILE A 446 -33.44 1.08 -15.49
CA ILE A 446 -33.09 1.24 -16.91
C ILE A 446 -32.45 -0.05 -17.41
N VAL A 447 -33.15 -0.68 -18.36
CA VAL A 447 -32.67 -1.72 -19.27
C VAL A 447 -31.60 -1.12 -20.21
N PRO A 448 -30.51 -1.82 -20.56
CA PRO A 448 -29.39 -1.21 -21.28
C PRO A 448 -29.73 -0.95 -22.77
N ARG A 449 -29.32 0.22 -23.29
CA ARG A 449 -29.15 0.46 -24.74
C ARG A 449 -27.68 0.28 -25.12
N PRO A 450 -27.38 -0.17 -26.35
CA PRO A 450 -26.05 -0.58 -26.76
C PRO A 450 -25.24 0.61 -27.26
N ASP A 451 -24.64 1.37 -26.34
CA ASP A 451 -23.53 2.29 -26.59
C ASP A 451 -22.94 2.73 -25.23
N GLN A 452 -22.11 1.89 -24.63
CA GLN A 452 -21.44 2.15 -23.35
C GLN A 452 -20.06 1.45 -23.29
N SER A 453 -19.20 1.65 -24.29
CA SER A 453 -17.77 1.32 -24.11
C SER A 453 -17.02 2.43 -23.38
N ASP A 454 -17.50 3.67 -23.46
CA ASP A 454 -16.70 4.83 -23.05
C ASP A 454 -16.95 5.24 -21.59
N THR A 455 -18.12 4.93 -21.03
CA THR A 455 -18.47 5.19 -19.63
C THR A 455 -17.88 4.19 -18.63
N VAL A 456 -17.36 3.05 -19.10
CA VAL A 456 -16.83 1.98 -18.22
C VAL A 456 -15.40 2.30 -17.74
N ILE A 457 -14.61 3.00 -18.56
CA ILE A 457 -13.23 3.41 -18.20
C ILE A 457 -13.24 4.53 -17.15
N GLU A 458 -14.25 5.40 -17.17
CA GLU A 458 -14.37 6.55 -16.26
C GLU A 458 -14.75 6.16 -14.83
N ASN A 459 -15.46 5.04 -14.65
CA ASN A 459 -15.85 4.53 -13.33
C ASN A 459 -14.78 3.64 -12.67
N GLN A 460 -13.84 3.08 -13.43
CA GLN A 460 -12.75 2.26 -12.86
C GLN A 460 -11.64 3.09 -12.19
N GLN A 461 -11.62 4.42 -12.40
CA GLN A 461 -10.74 5.35 -11.67
C GLN A 461 -11.46 6.07 -10.51
N ARG A 462 -12.77 5.84 -10.35
CA ARG A 462 -13.56 6.24 -9.17
C ARG A 462 -13.65 5.15 -8.09
N LEU A 463 -13.11 3.96 -8.37
CA LEU A 463 -12.89 2.87 -7.40
C LEU A 463 -11.40 2.80 -7.04
#